data_AF-A0A0C3AIM9-F1
#
_entry.id   AF-A0A0C3AIM9-F1
#
_cell.length_a   1.000
_cell.length_b   1.000
_cell.length_c   1.000
_cell.angle_alpha   90.00
_cell.angle_beta   90.00
_cell.angle_gamma   90.00
#
_symmetry.space_group_name_H-M   'P 1'
#
loop_
_entity.id
_entity.type
_entity.pdbx_description
1 polymer ?
#
loop_
_entity_poly.entity_id
_entity_poly.type
_entity_poly.pdbx_seq_one_letter_code
_entity_poly.pdbx_strand_id
1 'polypeptide(L)'
;MQFFALSTAIILAALSTRGSADSLSDWSYSCQSYYLSNPVLYASCRKENGQYDNTSINLDQCVTNTNGVLYCGTNGDYSPTCSGCYLSGTALACNCKDDSQNEHSTSIDLSTFNAAKRGDKDKLIIANRSVPDK
;
A
#
# COMPACT_ATOMS: atom_id res chain seq x y z
N MET A 1 43.96 34.58 41.87
CA MET A 1 43.67 35.15 40.53
C MET A 1 43.52 33.97 39.57
N GLN A 2 42.31 33.40 39.48
CA GLN A 2 41.46 33.31 38.27
C GLN A 2 41.97 32.28 37.23
N PHE A 3 41.44 31.04 37.27
CA PHE A 3 40.30 30.52 36.48
C PHE A 3 40.47 30.66 34.97
N PHE A 4 40.50 29.53 34.24
CA PHE A 4 39.56 29.23 33.15
C PHE A 4 39.64 27.72 32.84
N ALA A 5 38.68 26.96 33.37
CA ALA A 5 38.42 25.59 32.95
C ALA A 5 37.74 25.65 31.57
N LEU A 6 38.39 25.16 30.53
CA LEU A 6 37.81 25.01 29.20
C LEU A 6 36.97 23.72 29.19
N SER A 7 35.73 23.82 29.67
CA SER A 7 34.71 22.80 29.45
C SER A 7 34.26 22.86 27.98
N THR A 8 34.81 21.98 27.15
CA THR A 8 34.21 21.67 25.85
C THR A 8 33.04 20.73 26.09
N ALA A 9 31.83 21.29 26.09
CA ALA A 9 30.61 20.50 26.07
C ALA A 9 30.55 19.71 24.75
N ILE A 10 30.75 18.39 24.82
CA ILE A 10 30.44 17.49 23.71
C ILE A 10 28.92 17.36 23.68
N ILE A 11 28.26 18.15 22.84
CA ILE A 11 26.83 17.99 22.57
C ILE A 11 26.69 16.75 21.68
N LEU A 12 26.47 15.60 22.31
CA LEU A 12 25.95 14.41 21.64
C LEU A 12 24.49 14.72 21.25
N ALA A 13 24.29 15.30 20.07
CA ALA A 13 22.99 15.27 19.43
C ALA A 13 22.77 13.81 19.01
N ALA A 14 22.18 13.00 19.90
CA ALA A 14 21.61 11.74 19.52
C ALA A 14 20.45 12.06 18.56
N LEU A 15 20.74 12.05 17.25
CA LEU A 15 19.71 11.88 16.24
C LEU A 15 19.08 10.51 16.53
N SER A 16 18.05 10.53 17.38
CA SER A 16 17.11 9.43 17.46
C SER A 16 16.33 9.48 16.16
N THR A 17 16.92 8.91 15.11
CA THR A 17 16.13 8.37 14.02
C THR A 17 15.28 7.29 14.66
N ARG A 18 14.09 7.68 15.10
CA ARG A 18 12.95 6.77 15.14
C ARG A 18 12.65 6.45 13.69
N GLY A 19 13.52 5.65 13.06
CA GLY A 19 13.12 4.84 11.94
C GLY A 19 12.12 3.88 12.56
N SER A 20 10.84 4.22 12.51
CA SER A 20 9.81 3.20 12.52
C SER A 20 10.11 2.36 11.29
N ALA A 21 10.94 1.34 11.47
CA ALA A 21 10.88 0.17 10.62
C ALA A 21 9.52 -0.47 10.95
N ASP A 22 8.45 0.16 10.47
CA ASP A 22 7.26 -0.60 10.17
C ASP A 22 7.71 -1.53 9.05
N SER A 23 8.22 -2.70 9.43
CA SER A 23 8.07 -3.89 8.60
C SER A 23 6.57 -4.18 8.55
N LEU A 24 5.81 -3.29 7.89
CA LEU A 24 4.44 -3.54 7.48
C LEU A 24 4.60 -4.69 6.50
N SER A 25 4.30 -5.89 6.98
CA SER A 25 4.03 -7.02 6.11
C SER A 25 2.87 -6.60 5.22
N ASP A 26 3.19 -5.98 4.08
CA ASP A 26 2.19 -5.70 3.08
C ASP A 26 1.66 -7.04 2.55
N TRP A 27 0.51 -6.98 1.90
CA TRP A 27 -0.15 -8.18 1.39
C TRP A 27 0.75 -8.96 0.42
N SER A 28 1.60 -8.27 -0.34
CA SER A 28 2.47 -8.85 -1.35
C SER A 28 3.56 -9.73 -0.74
N TYR A 29 3.96 -9.51 0.51
CA TYR A 29 4.89 -10.39 1.22
C TYR A 29 4.33 -11.81 1.41
N SER A 30 3.02 -11.92 1.66
CA SER A 30 2.34 -13.19 1.87
C SER A 30 1.75 -13.79 0.59
N CYS A 31 1.83 -13.07 -0.53
CA CYS A 31 1.17 -13.41 -1.78
C CYS A 31 2.16 -13.56 -2.93
N GLN A 32 1.85 -14.46 -3.85
CA GLN A 32 2.66 -14.76 -5.02
C GLN A 32 1.80 -14.84 -6.28
N SER A 33 2.46 -14.79 -7.43
CA SER A 33 1.83 -14.94 -8.76
C SER A 33 0.64 -14.01 -8.96
N TYR A 34 0.72 -12.79 -8.42
CA TYR A 34 -0.36 -11.82 -8.54
C TYR A 34 -0.36 -11.15 -9.91
N TYR A 35 -1.55 -10.86 -10.42
CA TYR A 35 -1.73 -10.22 -11.71
C TYR A 35 -3.04 -9.42 -11.74
N LEU A 36 -3.08 -8.42 -12.62
CA LEU A 36 -4.25 -7.59 -12.84
C LEU A 36 -5.04 -8.11 -14.04
N SER A 37 -6.33 -8.37 -13.82
CA SER A 37 -7.34 -8.41 -14.87
C SER A 37 -8.37 -7.34 -14.52
N ASN A 38 -8.04 -6.11 -14.94
CA ASN A 38 -8.67 -4.87 -14.47
C ASN A 38 -10.22 -4.95 -14.51
N PRO A 39 -10.92 -4.57 -13.44
CA PRO A 39 -10.42 -3.97 -12.19
C PRO A 39 -10.03 -4.97 -11.10
N VAL A 40 -9.98 -6.27 -11.40
CA VAL A 40 -9.76 -7.31 -10.40
C VAL A 40 -8.27 -7.67 -10.30
N LEU A 41 -7.72 -7.56 -9.09
CA LEU A 41 -6.40 -8.07 -8.74
C LEU A 41 -6.55 -9.50 -8.24
N TYR A 42 -5.85 -10.44 -8.88
CA TYR A 42 -5.78 -11.84 -8.49
C TYR A 42 -4.43 -12.11 -7.83
N ALA A 43 -4.39 -13.00 -6.83
CA ALA A 43 -3.17 -13.41 -6.16
C ALA A 43 -3.31 -14.81 -5.53
N SER A 44 -2.18 -15.48 -5.32
CA SER A 44 -2.14 -16.70 -4.49
C SER A 44 -1.48 -16.37 -3.16
N CYS A 45 -2.22 -16.43 -2.06
CA CYS A 45 -1.77 -15.93 -0.76
C CYS A 45 -1.63 -17.05 0.27
N ARG A 46 -0.58 -16.97 1.09
CA ARG A 46 -0.23 -17.94 2.11
C ARG A 46 -1.19 -17.84 3.30
N LYS A 47 -1.76 -18.97 3.70
CA LYS A 47 -2.54 -19.16 4.91
C LYS A 47 -1.64 -19.34 6.13
N GLU A 48 -2.25 -19.24 7.32
CA GLU A 48 -1.63 -19.57 8.62
C GLU A 48 -0.99 -20.96 8.65
N ASN A 49 -1.57 -21.95 7.96
CA ASN A 49 -1.04 -23.32 7.90
C ASN A 49 0.09 -23.51 6.86
N GLY A 50 0.56 -22.42 6.23
CA GLY A 50 1.63 -22.42 5.23
C GLY A 50 1.20 -22.79 3.80
N GLN A 51 -0.04 -23.27 3.59
CA GLN A 51 -0.56 -23.52 2.25
C GLN A 51 -0.99 -22.23 1.55
N TYR A 52 -1.09 -22.24 0.22
CA TYR A 52 -1.55 -21.09 -0.56
C TYR A 52 -2.98 -21.29 -1.06
N ASP A 53 -3.76 -20.22 -1.05
CA ASP A 53 -5.09 -20.17 -1.67
C ASP A 53 -5.15 -19.06 -2.72
N ASN A 54 -5.91 -19.28 -3.80
CA ASN A 54 -6.22 -18.26 -4.77
C ASN A 54 -7.21 -17.26 -4.17
N THR A 55 -6.92 -15.98 -4.37
CA THR A 55 -7.68 -14.85 -3.84
C THR A 55 -7.84 -13.80 -4.94
N SER A 56 -8.84 -12.94 -4.77
CA SER A 56 -9.03 -11.81 -5.66
C SER A 56 -9.72 -10.66 -4.93
N ILE A 57 -9.47 -9.44 -5.38
CA ILE A 57 -10.18 -8.23 -4.94
C ILE A 57 -10.58 -7.43 -6.16
N ASN A 58 -11.80 -6.90 -6.16
CA ASN A 58 -12.17 -5.86 -7.10
C ASN A 58 -11.62 -4.51 -6.59
N LEU A 59 -10.67 -3.93 -7.31
CA LEU A 59 -10.02 -2.68 -6.92
C LEU A 59 -10.98 -1.48 -6.92
N ASP A 60 -12.12 -1.53 -7.61
CA ASP A 60 -13.14 -0.48 -7.51
C ASP A 60 -13.69 -0.32 -6.08
N GLN A 61 -13.59 -1.36 -5.25
CA GLN A 61 -14.00 -1.29 -3.85
C GLN A 61 -13.04 -0.44 -2.99
N CYS A 62 -11.83 -0.21 -3.46
CA CYS A 62 -10.75 0.35 -2.65
C CYS A 62 -9.87 1.41 -3.34
N VAL A 63 -10.02 1.62 -4.64
CA VAL A 63 -9.25 2.59 -5.41
C VAL A 63 -10.22 3.55 -6.07
N THR A 64 -9.95 4.85 -5.93
CA THR A 64 -10.72 5.93 -6.52
C THR A 64 -9.86 6.79 -7.43
N ASN A 65 -10.46 7.34 -8.48
CA ASN A 65 -9.86 8.41 -9.27
C ASN A 65 -10.43 9.75 -8.79
N THR A 66 -9.58 10.62 -8.27
CA THR A 66 -9.95 12.00 -7.92
C THR A 66 -9.23 12.96 -8.86
N ASN A 67 -9.98 13.51 -9.82
CA ASN A 67 -9.49 14.50 -10.78
C ASN A 67 -8.19 14.07 -11.51
N GLY A 68 -8.15 12.85 -12.02
CA GLY A 68 -7.01 12.29 -12.76
C GLY A 68 -5.93 11.64 -11.89
N VAL A 69 -6.12 11.57 -10.57
CA VAL A 69 -5.13 11.02 -9.62
C VAL A 69 -5.73 9.85 -8.84
N LEU A 70 -5.01 8.74 -8.77
CA LEU A 70 -5.45 7.56 -8.00
C LEU A 70 -5.22 7.75 -6.49
N TYR A 71 -6.22 7.37 -5.70
CA TYR A 71 -6.18 7.32 -4.25
C TYR A 71 -6.78 6.02 -3.72
N CYS A 72 -6.41 5.65 -2.50
CA CYS A 72 -7.10 4.63 -1.73
C CYS A 72 -8.41 5.21 -1.20
N GLY A 73 -9.54 4.58 -1.51
CA GLY A 73 -10.86 5.03 -1.08
C GLY A 73 -11.90 3.91 -1.15
N THR A 74 -12.75 3.81 -0.13
CA THR A 74 -13.85 2.85 -0.12
C THR A 74 -14.87 3.18 -1.20
N ASN A 75 -15.35 2.17 -1.94
CA ASN A 75 -16.27 2.34 -3.07
C ASN A 75 -15.74 3.41 -4.04
N GLY A 76 -14.46 3.28 -4.39
CA GLY A 76 -13.73 4.30 -5.10
C GLY A 76 -14.06 4.39 -6.58
N ASP A 77 -14.49 3.27 -7.20
CA ASP A 77 -14.93 3.17 -8.60
C ASP A 77 -13.98 3.90 -9.59
N TYR A 78 -12.68 3.61 -9.54
CA TYR A 78 -11.72 4.23 -10.46
C TYR A 78 -11.86 3.71 -11.90
N SER A 79 -12.21 2.43 -12.08
CA SER A 79 -12.12 1.75 -13.37
C SER A 79 -12.96 2.35 -14.50
N PRO A 80 -14.13 2.99 -14.28
CA PRO A 80 -14.88 3.64 -15.35
C PRO A 80 -14.19 4.86 -15.95
N THR A 81 -13.26 5.49 -15.22
CA THR A 81 -12.60 6.74 -15.63
C THR A 81 -11.10 6.58 -15.88
N CYS A 82 -10.58 5.36 -15.72
CA CYS A 82 -9.18 5.03 -15.95
C CYS A 82 -9.02 3.94 -17.01
N SER A 83 -7.93 4.02 -17.78
CA SER A 83 -7.62 3.10 -18.87
C SER A 83 -6.13 2.72 -18.85
N GLY A 84 -5.77 1.70 -19.61
CA GLY A 84 -4.37 1.28 -19.76
C GLY A 84 -3.71 0.82 -18.45
N CYS A 85 -4.50 0.30 -17.51
CA CYS A 85 -4.02 -0.05 -16.19
C CYS A 85 -3.12 -1.29 -16.17
N TYR A 86 -2.00 -1.23 -15.44
CA TYR A 86 -1.08 -2.34 -15.23
C TYR A 86 -0.43 -2.29 -13.84
N LEU A 87 0.17 -3.40 -13.42
CA LEU A 87 0.95 -3.47 -12.18
C LEU A 87 2.44 -3.25 -12.46
N SER A 88 3.07 -2.42 -11.64
CA SER A 88 4.53 -2.31 -11.52
C SER A 88 4.90 -2.62 -10.07
N GLY A 89 5.30 -3.88 -9.81
CA GLY A 89 5.35 -4.40 -8.45
C GLY A 89 3.97 -4.36 -7.80
N THR A 90 3.86 -3.71 -6.64
CA THR A 90 2.59 -3.48 -5.93
C THR A 90 1.86 -2.21 -6.37
N ALA A 91 2.46 -1.39 -7.23
CA ALA A 91 1.83 -0.17 -7.71
C ALA A 91 0.89 -0.44 -8.88
N LEU A 92 -0.35 0.03 -8.76
CA LEU A 92 -1.29 0.15 -9.87
C LEU A 92 -0.98 1.45 -10.61
N ALA A 93 -0.59 1.35 -11.88
CA ALA A 93 -0.41 2.49 -12.77
C ALA A 93 -1.52 2.50 -13.82
N CYS A 94 -2.08 3.67 -14.10
CA CYS A 94 -3.16 3.87 -15.07
C CYS A 94 -3.06 5.25 -15.74
N ASN A 95 -3.82 5.45 -16.82
CA ASN A 95 -4.18 6.76 -17.33
C ASN A 95 -5.61 7.08 -16.88
N CYS A 96 -5.79 8.14 -16.09
CA CYS A 96 -7.08 8.47 -15.49
C CYS A 96 -7.57 9.84 -15.97
N LYS A 97 -8.87 9.94 -16.26
CA LYS A 97 -9.49 11.19 -16.69
C LYS A 97 -9.71 12.13 -15.51
N ASP A 98 -9.42 13.40 -15.71
CA ASP A 98 -9.86 14.50 -14.84
C ASP A 98 -11.31 14.94 -15.16
N ASP A 99 -11.82 15.92 -14.43
CA ASP A 99 -13.19 16.43 -14.64
C ASP A 99 -13.35 17.10 -16.03
N SER A 100 -12.26 17.55 -16.62
CA SER A 100 -12.19 18.13 -17.97
C SER A 100 -11.97 17.08 -19.07
N GLN A 101 -12.01 15.79 -18.74
CA GLN A 101 -11.77 14.65 -19.64
C GLN A 101 -10.34 14.52 -20.18
N ASN A 102 -9.37 15.25 -19.61
CA ASN A 102 -7.96 15.05 -19.96
C ASN A 102 -7.42 13.82 -19.22
N GLU A 103 -6.60 13.03 -19.91
CA GLU A 103 -5.96 11.87 -19.30
C GLU A 103 -4.65 12.24 -18.61
N HIS A 104 -4.47 11.72 -17.39
CA HIS A 104 -3.27 11.89 -16.59
C HIS A 104 -2.71 10.53 -16.23
N SER A 105 -1.41 10.33 -16.46
CA SER A 105 -0.72 9.14 -15.95
C SER A 105 -0.54 9.26 -14.45
N THR A 106 -1.02 8.27 -13.72
CA THR A 106 -1.01 8.26 -12.26
C THR A 106 -0.75 6.85 -11.75
N SER A 107 -0.21 6.73 -10.55
CA SER A 107 0.00 5.45 -9.91
C SER A 107 -0.27 5.52 -8.41
N ILE A 108 -0.66 4.38 -7.87
CA ILE A 108 -0.84 4.21 -6.43
C ILE A 108 -0.24 2.89 -5.97
N ASP A 109 0.50 2.92 -4.87
CA ASP A 109 1.04 1.73 -4.25
C ASP A 109 -0.03 1.02 -3.40
N LEU A 110 -0.47 -0.15 -3.86
CA LEU A 110 -1.48 -0.96 -3.18
C LEU A 110 -0.93 -1.61 -1.90
N SER A 111 0.37 -1.59 -1.65
CA SER A 111 0.98 -2.06 -0.39
C SER A 111 0.53 -1.22 0.80
N THR A 112 0.23 0.06 0.55
CA THR A 112 -0.21 1.04 1.56
C THR A 112 -1.67 0.83 2.01
N PHE A 113 -2.35 -0.16 1.43
CA PHE A 113 -3.74 -0.43 1.73
C PHE A 113 -3.90 -1.06 3.12
N ASN A 114 -4.13 -0.20 4.13
CA ASN A 114 -4.43 -0.63 5.49
C ASN A 114 -5.85 -1.23 5.56
N ALA A 115 -5.93 -2.55 5.35
CA ALA A 115 -7.10 -3.42 5.50
C ALA A 115 -7.90 -3.23 6.81
N ALA A 116 -7.28 -2.65 7.84
CA ALA A 116 -7.72 -2.67 9.23
C ALA A 116 -8.96 -1.81 9.54
N LYS A 117 -9.54 -1.10 8.56
CA LYS A 117 -10.69 -0.21 8.78
C LYS A 117 -12.06 -0.83 8.48
N ARG A 118 -12.15 -2.04 7.91
CA ARG A 118 -13.45 -2.66 7.59
C ARG A 118 -13.84 -3.70 8.65
N GLY A 119 -14.67 -3.30 9.61
CA GLY A 119 -15.36 -4.16 10.56
C GLY A 119 -16.49 -4.96 9.91
N ASP A 120 -16.17 -5.70 8.85
CA ASP A 120 -17.12 -6.48 8.06
C ASP A 120 -16.56 -7.88 7.83
N LYS A 121 -17.41 -8.89 7.95
CA LYS A 121 -17.00 -10.30 7.90
C LYS A 121 -16.61 -10.77 6.49
N ASP A 122 -16.73 -9.88 5.51
CA ASP A 122 -16.17 -10.01 4.17
C ASP A 122 -14.73 -9.50 4.18
N LYS A 123 -13.89 -10.27 4.87
CA LYS A 123 -12.44 -10.06 5.00
C LYS A 123 -11.88 -9.49 3.69
N LEU A 124 -11.03 -8.48 3.82
CA LEU A 124 -9.97 -8.25 2.85
C LEU A 124 -9.12 -9.54 2.76
N ILE A 125 -9.50 -10.50 1.91
CA ILE A 125 -8.77 -11.76 1.71
C ILE A 125 -7.62 -11.49 0.74
N ILE A 126 -6.76 -10.52 1.04
CA ILE A 126 -5.40 -10.52 0.47
C ILE A 126 -4.36 -10.45 1.60
N ALA A 127 -4.70 -10.05 2.84
CA ALA A 127 -3.68 -9.84 3.88
C ALA A 127 -4.02 -10.30 5.31
N ASN A 128 -5.22 -10.77 5.62
CA ASN A 128 -5.59 -11.04 7.02
C ASN A 128 -5.37 -12.49 7.49
N ARG A 129 -4.18 -13.02 7.16
CA ARG A 129 -3.53 -14.18 7.80
C ARG A 129 -1.99 -14.08 7.73
N SER A 130 -1.42 -12.88 7.63
CA SER A 130 0.03 -12.68 7.72
C SER A 130 0.52 -13.31 9.02
N VAL A 131 1.27 -14.41 8.88
CA VAL A 131 2.02 -15.04 9.97
C VAL A 131 3.01 -13.96 10.45
N PRO A 132 2.96 -13.54 11.73
CA PRO A 132 4.05 -12.72 12.27
C PRO A 132 5.32 -13.58 12.23
N ASP A 133 6.37 -13.09 11.57
CA ASP A 133 7.68 -13.73 11.62
C ASP A 133 8.12 -13.86 13.09
N LYS A 134 8.50 -15.08 13.48
CA LYS A 134 9.09 -15.38 14.79
C LYS A 134 10.55 -14.98 14.82
#